data_AF-A0AA97AYP4-F1
#
_entry.id   AF-A0AA97AYP4-F1
#
_cell.length_a   1.000
_cell.length_b   1.000
_cell.length_c   1.000
_cell.angle_alpha   90.00
_cell.angle_beta   90.00
_cell.angle_gamma   90.00
#
_symmetry.space_group_name_H-M   'P 1'
#
loop_
_entity.id
_entity.type
_entity.pdbx_description
1 polymer ?
#
loop_
_entity_poly.entity_id
_entity_poly.type
_entity_poly.pdbx_seq_one_letter_code
_entity_poly.pdbx_strand_id
1 'polypeptide(L)'
;MELGSVTSNPRNYQSSAARKLPTSLQRLLSQVNQQRYEELYEENTTGTSLKDALQEILDGFRSLDQLRCHPRWIWMAVLLSLTAKPTVEAYLPNDNRPRIAIALMLMQLEDCHDATLIPKAIQEKIILPLREQIADSKISNDLTGSVHKHLCPSKLVDVLFPRLSEGCQALDESLDVLKNGLKALNQSDAQLALLSILEDCFEGYAIFPGTSERHKLLTWWLYEIVPAVWDFHLPQSFMTIRGVQTVETILESFIWEPSDTLFLLDLLH
;
A
#
# COMPACT_ATOMS: atom_id res chain seq x y z
N MET A 1 -9.10 -12.21 31.47
CA MET A 1 -9.98 -11.52 30.50
C MET A 1 -9.58 -12.08 29.15
N GLU A 2 -10.36 -13.01 28.64
CA GLU A 2 -10.04 -13.76 27.43
C GLU A 2 -10.10 -12.82 26.22
N LEU A 3 -8.95 -12.60 25.59
CA LEU A 3 -8.85 -11.97 24.29
C LEU A 3 -9.52 -12.91 23.30
N GLY A 4 -10.69 -12.53 22.79
CA GLY A 4 -11.39 -13.26 21.74
C GLY A 4 -10.48 -13.37 20.52
N SER A 5 -9.90 -14.55 20.32
CA SER A 5 -9.13 -14.87 19.14
C SER A 5 -10.07 -14.93 17.94
N VAL A 6 -10.11 -13.88 17.13
CA VAL A 6 -10.60 -14.01 15.76
C VAL A 6 -9.53 -14.81 15.02
N THR A 7 -9.67 -16.14 15.04
CA THR A 7 -8.85 -17.04 14.23
C THR A 7 -9.33 -16.90 12.79
N SER A 8 -8.75 -15.97 12.03
CA SER A 8 -8.89 -15.97 10.58
C SER A 8 -8.18 -17.22 10.05
N ASN A 9 -8.98 -18.24 9.72
CA ASN A 9 -8.48 -19.48 9.16
C ASN A 9 -7.97 -19.18 7.73
N PRO A 10 -6.70 -19.46 7.38
CA PRO A 10 -6.16 -19.14 6.05
C PRO A 10 -6.92 -19.80 4.89
N ARG A 11 -7.69 -20.87 5.18
CA ARG A 11 -8.59 -21.52 4.23
C ARG A 11 -9.80 -20.67 3.80
N ASN A 12 -10.15 -19.62 4.54
CA ASN A 12 -11.25 -18.72 4.18
C ASN A 12 -10.84 -17.63 3.15
N TYR A 13 -9.55 -17.46 2.85
CA TYR A 13 -9.07 -16.51 1.83
C TYR A 13 -9.24 -17.01 0.39
N GLN A 14 -9.71 -18.26 0.19
CA GLN A 14 -10.15 -18.76 -1.13
C GLN A 14 -11.51 -18.15 -1.54
N SER A 15 -11.66 -16.83 -1.34
CA SER A 15 -12.88 -16.08 -1.60
C SER A 15 -13.20 -16.06 -3.10
N SER A 16 -14.47 -15.79 -3.40
CA SER A 16 -15.00 -15.65 -4.76
C SER A 16 -14.27 -14.61 -5.63
N ALA A 17 -13.46 -13.71 -5.05
CA ALA A 17 -12.68 -12.71 -5.76
C ALA A 17 -11.57 -13.32 -6.65
N ALA A 18 -10.94 -14.42 -6.20
CA ALA A 18 -9.92 -15.12 -6.99
C ALA A 18 -10.47 -15.67 -8.33
N ARG A 19 -11.79 -15.86 -8.46
CA ARG A 19 -12.43 -16.37 -9.68
C ARG A 19 -12.44 -15.36 -10.84
N LYS A 20 -12.20 -14.07 -10.57
CA LYS A 20 -12.17 -13.01 -11.59
C LYS A 20 -10.77 -12.75 -12.18
N LEU A 21 -9.73 -13.28 -11.54
CA LEU A 21 -8.37 -13.17 -12.07
C LEU A 21 -8.22 -14.00 -13.36
N PRO A 22 -7.34 -13.60 -14.29
CA PRO A 22 -6.96 -14.46 -15.41
C PRO A 22 -6.42 -15.81 -14.91
N THR A 23 -6.76 -16.91 -15.59
CA THR A 23 -6.39 -18.27 -15.16
C THR A 23 -4.87 -18.44 -15.04
N SER A 24 -4.09 -17.76 -15.88
CA SER A 24 -2.63 -17.73 -15.78
C SER A 24 -2.16 -17.16 -14.44
N LEU A 25 -2.72 -16.02 -14.02
CA LEU A 25 -2.39 -15.39 -12.75
C LEU A 25 -2.87 -16.24 -11.57
N GLN A 26 -4.09 -16.80 -11.60
CA GLN A 26 -4.56 -17.72 -10.56
C GLN A 26 -3.61 -18.92 -10.34
N ARG A 27 -3.10 -19.48 -11.44
CA ARG A 27 -2.14 -20.59 -11.40
C ARG A 27 -0.82 -20.15 -10.80
N LEU A 28 -0.31 -18.99 -11.21
CA LEU A 28 0.91 -18.41 -10.66
C LEU A 28 0.80 -18.20 -9.15
N LEU A 29 -0.28 -17.58 -8.68
CA LEU A 29 -0.50 -17.37 -7.24
C LEU A 29 -0.56 -18.69 -6.46
N SER A 30 -1.23 -19.69 -7.03
CA SER A 30 -1.31 -21.03 -6.43
C SER A 30 0.05 -21.72 -6.37
N GLN A 31 0.87 -21.57 -7.42
CA GLN A 31 2.24 -22.09 -7.46
C GLN A 31 3.10 -21.39 -6.42
N VAL A 32 3.09 -20.05 -6.37
CA VAL A 32 3.87 -19.26 -5.41
C VAL A 32 3.50 -19.64 -3.98
N ASN A 33 2.21 -19.83 -3.67
CA ASN A 33 1.76 -20.20 -2.34
C ASN A 33 2.20 -21.60 -1.87
N GLN A 34 2.46 -22.52 -2.81
CA GLN A 34 2.87 -23.90 -2.50
C GLN A 34 4.39 -24.05 -2.33
N GLN A 35 5.16 -23.05 -2.75
CA GLN A 35 6.62 -23.07 -2.62
C GLN A 35 7.06 -22.70 -1.20
N ARG A 36 8.29 -23.09 -0.87
CA ARG A 36 8.97 -22.69 0.36
C ARG A 36 10.10 -21.73 0.01
N TYR A 37 10.09 -20.57 0.65
CA TYR A 37 11.05 -19.49 0.44
C TYR A 37 11.93 -19.33 1.66
N GLU A 38 13.24 -19.27 1.45
CA GLU A 38 14.22 -19.17 2.54
C GLU A 38 13.94 -17.94 3.41
N GLU A 39 13.58 -16.82 2.79
CA GLU A 39 13.35 -15.54 3.45
C GLU A 39 12.14 -15.55 4.42
N LEU A 40 11.25 -16.54 4.26
CA LEU A 40 10.07 -16.74 5.12
C LEU A 40 10.29 -17.78 6.24
N TYR A 41 11.41 -18.50 6.25
CA TYR A 41 11.70 -19.55 7.23
C TYR A 41 13.12 -19.40 7.80
N GLU A 42 13.28 -19.41 9.13
CA GLU A 42 14.59 -19.24 9.78
C GLU A 42 15.58 -20.41 9.58
N GLU A 43 15.14 -21.52 8.98
CA GLU A 43 15.98 -22.70 8.76
C GLU A 43 16.68 -22.63 7.39
N ASN A 44 18.00 -22.92 7.39
CA ASN A 44 18.86 -23.08 6.20
C ASN A 44 18.27 -24.07 5.20
N THR A 45 17.33 -23.59 4.39
CA THR A 45 16.63 -24.37 3.39
C THR A 45 17.14 -23.93 2.04
N THR A 46 17.47 -24.90 1.19
CA THR A 46 17.79 -24.67 -0.23
C THR A 46 16.50 -24.29 -0.98
N GLY A 47 15.90 -23.15 -0.60
CA GLY A 47 14.62 -22.65 -1.09
C GLY A 47 14.74 -21.84 -2.39
N THR A 48 13.60 -21.55 -3.00
CA THR A 48 13.51 -20.56 -4.09
C THR A 48 13.58 -19.16 -3.49
N SER A 49 14.08 -18.16 -4.23
CA SER A 49 14.03 -16.77 -3.75
C SER A 49 12.61 -16.23 -3.75
N LEU A 50 12.18 -15.65 -2.62
CA LEU A 50 10.90 -14.96 -2.50
C LEU A 50 10.82 -13.79 -3.49
N LYS A 51 11.89 -13.01 -3.58
CA LYS A 51 11.97 -11.85 -4.48
C LYS A 51 11.65 -12.21 -5.92
N ASP A 52 12.23 -13.30 -6.42
CA ASP A 52 11.98 -13.77 -7.80
C ASP A 52 10.51 -14.13 -8.00
N ALA A 53 9.88 -14.81 -7.02
CA ALA A 53 8.47 -15.15 -7.08
C ALA A 53 7.54 -13.92 -7.03
N LEU A 54 7.88 -12.92 -6.21
CA LEU A 54 7.16 -11.65 -6.16
C LEU A 54 7.28 -10.89 -7.49
N GLN A 55 8.49 -10.86 -8.06
CA GLN A 55 8.78 -10.25 -9.36
C GLN A 55 7.97 -10.93 -10.48
N GLU A 56 7.90 -12.26 -10.50
CA GLU A 56 7.08 -13.00 -11.48
C GLU A 56 5.60 -12.59 -11.42
N ILE A 57 5.04 -12.37 -10.22
CA ILE A 57 3.65 -11.91 -10.07
C ILE A 57 3.48 -10.49 -10.62
N LEU A 58 4.41 -9.57 -10.33
CA LEU A 58 4.38 -8.21 -10.87
C LEU A 58 4.49 -8.21 -12.40
N ASP A 59 5.34 -9.06 -12.98
CA ASP A 59 5.42 -9.26 -14.44
C ASP A 59 4.13 -9.86 -15.02
N GLY A 60 3.43 -10.69 -14.24
CA GLY A 60 2.09 -11.16 -14.55
C GLY A 60 1.10 -10.02 -14.80
N PHE A 61 1.09 -8.98 -13.96
CA PHE A 61 0.24 -7.80 -14.17
C PHE A 61 0.55 -7.10 -15.50
N ARG A 62 1.84 -6.87 -15.80
CA ARG A 62 2.29 -6.19 -17.01
C ARG A 62 1.95 -6.99 -18.28
N SER A 63 2.22 -8.29 -18.26
CA SER A 63 2.04 -9.17 -19.42
C SER A 63 0.57 -9.40 -19.76
N LEU A 64 -0.31 -9.40 -18.77
CA LEU A 64 -1.74 -9.66 -18.97
C LEU A 64 -2.54 -8.41 -19.35
N ASP A 65 -2.10 -7.21 -18.91
CA ASP A 65 -2.78 -5.96 -19.20
C ASP A 65 -1.83 -4.76 -19.03
N GLN A 66 -1.09 -4.46 -20.09
CA GLN A 66 -0.09 -3.40 -20.10
C GLN A 66 -0.68 -2.01 -19.83
N LEU A 67 -1.93 -1.75 -20.27
CA LEU A 67 -2.58 -0.45 -20.12
C LEU A 67 -2.95 -0.17 -18.67
N ARG A 68 -3.49 -1.16 -17.94
CA ARG A 68 -3.88 -1.00 -16.54
C ARG A 68 -2.80 -1.42 -15.54
N CYS A 69 -1.64 -1.89 -16.01
CA CYS A 69 -0.56 -2.34 -15.15
C CYS A 69 -0.07 -1.25 -14.19
N HIS A 70 0.23 -0.05 -14.69
CA HIS A 70 0.72 1.05 -13.84
C HIS A 70 -0.31 1.53 -12.80
N PRO A 71 -1.59 1.79 -13.13
CA PRO A 71 -2.56 2.16 -12.10
C PRO A 71 -2.79 1.04 -11.08
N ARG A 72 -2.72 -0.23 -11.47
CA ARG A 72 -2.76 -1.36 -10.53
C ARG A 72 -1.57 -1.36 -9.59
N TRP A 73 -0.38 -1.00 -10.07
CA TRP A 73 0.80 -0.88 -9.24
C TRP A 73 0.71 0.28 -8.24
N ILE A 74 0.21 1.44 -8.65
CA ILE A 74 -0.09 2.54 -7.73
C ILE A 74 -1.12 2.08 -6.69
N TRP A 75 -2.18 1.39 -7.12
CA TRP A 75 -3.20 0.89 -6.20
C TRP A 75 -2.64 -0.15 -5.20
N MET A 76 -1.75 -1.04 -5.64
CA MET A 76 -1.03 -1.96 -4.74
C MET A 76 -0.20 -1.20 -3.71
N ALA A 77 0.54 -0.17 -4.13
CA ALA A 77 1.32 0.67 -3.24
C ALA A 77 0.44 1.39 -2.20
N VAL A 78 -0.75 1.87 -2.59
CA VAL A 78 -1.73 2.45 -1.67
C VAL A 78 -2.18 1.42 -0.63
N LEU A 79 -2.57 0.22 -1.04
CA LEU A 79 -3.04 -0.82 -0.12
C LEU A 79 -1.95 -1.25 0.87
N LEU A 80 -0.72 -1.42 0.42
CA LEU A 80 0.42 -1.76 1.28
C LEU A 80 0.79 -0.59 2.22
N SER A 81 0.67 0.65 1.74
CA SER A 81 0.87 1.86 2.57
C SER A 81 -0.18 2.00 3.67
N LEU A 82 -1.46 1.71 3.38
CA LEU A 82 -2.51 1.63 4.40
C LEU A 82 -2.20 0.56 5.45
N THR A 83 -1.47 -0.47 5.06
CA THR A 83 -1.08 -1.59 5.92
C THR A 83 0.11 -1.24 6.82
N ALA A 84 1.07 -0.46 6.31
CA ALA A 84 2.26 0.02 7.03
C ALA A 84 1.98 1.25 7.91
N LYS A 85 0.98 2.09 7.58
CA LYS A 85 0.59 3.29 8.35
C LYS A 85 0.45 3.04 9.86
N PRO A 86 -0.25 1.98 10.33
CA PRO A 86 -0.36 1.68 11.76
C PRO A 86 0.97 1.45 12.48
N THR A 87 2.01 1.01 11.78
CA THR A 87 3.37 0.88 12.30
C THR A 87 3.95 2.25 12.57
N VAL A 88 3.94 3.15 11.58
CA VAL A 88 4.40 4.54 11.79
C VAL A 88 3.68 5.18 12.97
N GLU A 89 2.35 5.04 13.06
CA GLU A 89 1.56 5.59 14.17
C GLU A 89 1.87 4.99 15.53
N ALA A 90 2.35 3.75 15.59
CA ALA A 90 2.73 3.12 16.85
C ALA A 90 3.99 3.77 17.44
N TYR A 91 4.88 4.31 16.60
CA TYR A 91 6.11 4.97 17.03
C TYR A 91 5.99 6.50 17.03
N LEU A 92 5.32 7.07 16.03
CA LEU A 92 5.11 8.50 15.81
C LEU A 92 3.60 8.79 15.55
N PRO A 93 2.75 8.85 16.60
CA PRO A 93 1.29 8.97 16.45
C PRO A 93 0.81 10.20 15.67
N ASN A 94 1.56 11.30 15.73
CA ASN A 94 1.20 12.58 15.11
C ASN A 94 1.90 12.80 13.76
N ASP A 95 2.63 11.79 13.25
CA ASP A 95 3.32 11.92 11.98
C ASP A 95 2.31 12.04 10.83
N ASN A 96 2.51 13.04 9.98
CA ASN A 96 1.62 13.33 8.86
C ASN A 96 2.05 12.65 7.56
N ARG A 97 3.30 12.17 7.47
CA ARG A 97 3.88 11.55 6.25
C ARG A 97 3.02 10.40 5.72
N PRO A 98 2.47 9.48 6.55
CA PRO A 98 1.62 8.41 6.04
C PRO A 98 0.35 8.92 5.35
N ARG A 99 -0.36 9.87 5.98
CA ARG A 99 -1.61 10.42 5.43
C ARG A 99 -1.34 11.19 4.15
N ILE A 100 -0.32 12.03 4.15
CA ILE A 100 0.08 12.82 2.99
C ILE A 100 0.51 11.92 1.83
N ALA A 101 1.41 10.96 2.06
CA ALA A 101 1.89 10.08 1.00
C ALA A 101 0.75 9.27 0.36
N ILE A 102 -0.15 8.70 1.17
CA ILE A 102 -1.31 7.95 0.68
C ILE A 102 -2.24 8.84 -0.14
N ALA A 103 -2.52 10.06 0.31
CA ALA A 103 -3.36 10.99 -0.42
C ALA A 103 -2.75 11.41 -1.76
N LEU A 104 -1.44 11.67 -1.81
CA LEU A 104 -0.73 11.97 -3.05
C LEU A 104 -0.83 10.82 -4.05
N MET A 105 -0.69 9.57 -3.59
CA MET A 105 -0.87 8.40 -4.46
C MET A 105 -2.30 8.28 -5.00
N LEU A 106 -3.30 8.52 -4.15
CA LEU A 106 -4.70 8.49 -4.53
C LEU A 106 -5.07 9.59 -5.51
N MET A 107 -4.61 10.83 -5.27
CA MET A 107 -4.84 11.94 -6.19
C MET A 107 -4.18 11.68 -7.55
N GLN A 108 -2.98 11.12 -7.58
CA GLN A 108 -2.34 10.74 -8.84
C GLN A 108 -3.12 9.65 -9.59
N LEU A 109 -3.65 8.66 -8.86
CA LEU A 109 -4.49 7.60 -9.44
C LEU A 109 -5.78 8.17 -10.04
N GLU A 110 -6.37 9.17 -9.38
CA GLU A 110 -7.56 9.89 -9.88
C GLU A 110 -7.24 10.75 -11.10
N ASP A 111 -6.13 11.49 -11.08
CA ASP A 111 -5.76 12.47 -12.11
C ASP A 111 -5.22 11.83 -13.40
N CYS A 112 -4.38 10.79 -13.28
CA CYS A 112 -3.77 10.13 -14.44
C CYS A 112 -4.63 9.04 -15.05
N HIS A 113 -5.68 8.62 -14.34
CA HIS A 113 -6.53 7.52 -14.75
C HIS A 113 -8.00 7.88 -14.55
N ASP A 114 -8.84 6.88 -14.27
CA ASP A 114 -10.28 7.05 -14.14
C ASP A 114 -10.64 7.05 -12.64
N ALA A 115 -11.27 8.12 -12.16
CA ALA A 115 -11.72 8.26 -10.77
C ALA A 115 -12.62 7.10 -10.31
N THR A 116 -13.29 6.40 -11.25
CA THR A 116 -14.09 5.21 -10.96
C THR A 116 -13.26 3.99 -10.56
N LEU A 117 -11.94 4.01 -10.77
CA LEU A 117 -11.01 3.00 -10.26
C LEU A 117 -10.82 3.11 -8.75
N ILE A 118 -11.16 4.24 -8.12
CA ILE A 118 -11.00 4.38 -6.67
C ILE A 118 -12.30 3.92 -5.99
N PRO A 119 -12.24 2.95 -5.06
CA PRO A 119 -13.40 2.50 -4.33
C PRO A 119 -14.13 3.66 -3.64
N LYS A 120 -15.47 3.67 -3.73
CA LYS A 120 -16.30 4.72 -3.16
C LYS A 120 -16.00 5.00 -1.67
N ALA A 121 -15.71 3.97 -0.88
CA ALA A 121 -15.35 4.14 0.52
C ALA A 121 -14.05 4.96 0.71
N ILE A 122 -13.05 4.81 -0.17
CA ILE A 122 -11.83 5.62 -0.15
C ILE A 122 -12.15 7.06 -0.58
N GLN A 123 -12.96 7.22 -1.62
CA GLN A 123 -13.42 8.54 -2.08
C GLN A 123 -14.09 9.31 -0.93
N GLU A 124 -15.03 8.68 -0.22
CA GLU A 124 -15.80 9.31 0.86
C GLU A 124 -15.00 9.54 2.14
N LYS A 125 -14.08 8.63 2.50
CA LYS A 125 -13.36 8.70 3.79
C LYS A 125 -12.03 9.43 3.72
N ILE A 126 -11.39 9.48 2.55
CA ILE A 126 -10.04 10.03 2.40
C ILE A 126 -10.04 11.24 1.48
N ILE A 127 -10.53 11.10 0.24
CA ILE A 127 -10.36 12.11 -0.80
C ILE A 127 -11.30 13.30 -0.59
N LEU A 128 -12.60 13.04 -0.36
CA LEU A 128 -13.60 14.09 -0.19
C LEU A 128 -13.29 14.99 1.03
N PRO A 129 -12.99 14.46 2.23
CA PRO A 129 -12.66 15.29 3.38
C PRO A 129 -11.42 16.17 3.15
N LEU A 130 -10.40 15.66 2.43
CA LEU A 130 -9.24 16.47 2.05
C LEU A 130 -9.64 17.64 1.14
N ARG A 131 -10.44 17.36 0.10
CA ARG A 131 -10.91 18.40 -0.84
C ARG A 131 -11.74 19.46 -0.14
N GLU A 132 -12.59 19.08 0.81
CA GLU A 132 -13.37 20.00 1.64
C GLU A 132 -12.44 20.90 2.48
N GLN A 133 -11.44 20.32 3.16
CA GLN A 133 -10.47 21.11 3.93
C GLN A 133 -9.65 22.07 3.05
N ILE A 134 -9.24 21.64 1.85
CA ILE A 134 -8.56 22.50 0.89
C ILE A 134 -9.47 23.65 0.45
N ALA A 135 -10.73 23.38 0.13
CA ALA A 135 -11.69 24.41 -0.30
C ALA A 135 -11.95 25.44 0.81
N ASP A 136 -12.07 25.00 2.06
CA ASP A 136 -12.33 25.85 3.22
C ASP A 136 -11.12 26.72 3.61
N SER A 137 -9.90 26.33 3.24
CA SER A 137 -8.65 27.04 3.57
C SER A 137 -8.55 28.45 2.95
N LYS A 138 -9.48 28.87 2.09
CA LYS A 138 -9.50 30.17 1.36
C LYS A 138 -8.26 30.44 0.51
N ILE A 139 -7.37 29.47 0.28
CA ILE A 139 -6.27 29.53 -0.72
C ILE A 139 -6.82 29.21 -2.13
N SER A 140 -8.03 29.68 -2.39
CA SER A 140 -8.86 29.35 -3.53
C SER A 140 -8.65 30.39 -4.64
N ASN A 141 -7.82 30.02 -5.61
CA ASN A 141 -8.10 30.17 -7.04
C ASN A 141 -7.06 29.44 -7.91
N ASP A 142 -5.87 29.13 -7.38
CA ASP A 142 -4.82 28.47 -8.18
C ASP A 142 -4.73 26.94 -7.97
N LEU A 143 -5.04 26.39 -6.80
CA LEU A 143 -4.87 24.94 -6.55
C LEU A 143 -5.87 24.05 -7.28
N THR A 144 -7.15 24.45 -7.38
CA THR A 144 -8.16 23.63 -8.06
C THR A 144 -7.88 23.45 -9.56
N GLY A 145 -7.04 24.31 -10.15
CA GLY A 145 -6.51 24.14 -11.51
C GLY A 145 -5.06 23.64 -11.60
N SER A 146 -4.26 23.73 -10.51
CA SER A 146 -2.80 23.58 -10.56
C SER A 146 -2.20 22.40 -9.78
N VAL A 147 -2.95 21.68 -8.92
CA VAL A 147 -2.46 20.36 -8.42
C VAL A 147 -2.13 19.43 -9.59
N HIS A 148 -2.88 19.59 -10.68
CA HIS A 148 -2.84 18.79 -11.90
C HIS A 148 -1.56 18.87 -12.75
N LYS A 149 -0.60 19.75 -12.47
CA LYS A 149 0.48 20.04 -13.43
C LYS A 149 1.91 19.76 -12.98
N HIS A 150 2.23 19.71 -11.68
CA HIS A 150 3.65 19.73 -11.26
C HIS A 150 4.01 18.91 -10.01
N LEU A 151 3.25 17.87 -9.65
CA LEU A 151 3.71 16.88 -8.68
C LEU A 151 4.83 16.04 -9.31
N CYS A 152 6.08 16.49 -9.16
CA CYS A 152 7.26 15.72 -9.51
C CYS A 152 7.53 14.72 -8.38
N PRO A 153 7.25 13.41 -8.55
CA PRO A 153 7.28 12.45 -7.43
C PRO A 153 8.63 12.41 -6.73
N SER A 154 9.73 12.62 -7.45
CA SER A 154 11.08 12.66 -6.88
C SER A 154 11.28 13.82 -5.91
N LYS A 155 10.72 15.01 -6.19
CA LYS A 155 10.80 16.16 -5.26
C LYS A 155 9.99 15.92 -4.00
N LEU A 156 8.82 15.29 -4.13
CA LEU A 156 7.96 14.95 -2.98
C LEU A 156 8.64 13.97 -2.05
N VAL A 157 9.31 12.97 -2.62
CA VAL A 157 10.09 11.98 -1.86
C VAL A 157 11.17 12.67 -1.03
N ASP A 158 11.94 13.60 -1.62
CA ASP A 158 13.03 14.27 -0.90
C ASP A 158 12.53 15.20 0.21
N VAL A 159 11.36 15.84 0.02
CA VAL A 159 10.76 16.73 1.03
C VAL A 159 10.09 15.96 2.17
N LEU A 160 9.30 14.92 1.85
CA LEU A 160 8.56 14.15 2.84
C LEU A 160 9.43 13.14 3.59
N PHE A 161 10.46 12.60 2.93
CA PHE A 161 11.31 11.55 3.48
C PHE A 161 12.78 11.96 3.36
N PRO A 162 13.21 13.02 4.06
CA PRO A 162 14.61 13.40 4.11
C PRO A 162 15.41 12.20 4.63
N ARG A 163 16.52 11.85 3.95
CA ARG A 163 17.29 10.61 4.20
C ARG A 163 17.94 10.58 5.59
N LEU A 164 17.14 10.28 6.60
CA LEU A 164 17.52 10.13 7.99
C LEU A 164 16.82 8.87 8.51
N SER A 165 17.58 7.98 9.14
CA SER A 165 16.98 6.90 9.93
C SER A 165 16.33 7.53 11.17
N GLU A 166 15.12 7.07 11.48
CA GLU A 166 14.39 7.39 12.70
C GLU A 166 14.85 6.52 13.89
N GLY A 167 15.87 5.67 13.68
CA GLY A 167 16.52 4.89 14.73
C GLY A 167 15.77 3.61 15.14
N CYS A 168 14.71 3.24 14.41
CA CYS A 168 13.99 1.99 14.64
C CYS A 168 13.68 1.32 13.29
N GLN A 169 14.12 0.07 13.11
CA GLN A 169 13.98 -0.67 11.86
C GLN A 169 12.52 -0.72 11.36
N ALA A 170 11.56 -1.06 12.23
CA ALA A 170 10.14 -1.12 11.85
C ALA A 170 9.59 0.24 11.40
N LEU A 171 10.04 1.33 12.04
CA LEU A 171 9.66 2.69 11.66
C LEU A 171 10.31 3.08 10.33
N ASP A 172 11.61 2.82 10.16
CA ASP A 172 12.36 3.11 8.93
C ASP A 172 11.76 2.37 7.73
N GLU A 173 11.51 1.07 7.86
CA GLU A 173 10.93 0.23 6.80
C GLU A 173 9.48 0.61 6.51
N SER A 174 8.67 0.97 7.52
CA SER A 174 7.29 1.45 7.27
C SER A 174 7.25 2.82 6.59
N LEU A 175 8.21 3.70 6.87
CA LEU A 175 8.40 4.95 6.12
C LEU A 175 8.94 4.70 4.70
N ASP A 176 9.84 3.73 4.53
CA ASP A 176 10.34 3.33 3.22
C ASP A 176 9.24 2.72 2.34
N VAL A 177 8.26 2.00 2.91
CA VAL A 177 7.04 1.59 2.20
C VAL A 177 6.31 2.79 1.60
N LEU A 178 6.07 3.84 2.39
CA LEU A 178 5.35 5.04 1.95
C LEU A 178 6.13 5.82 0.88
N LYS A 179 7.44 5.95 1.10
CA LYS A 179 8.38 6.60 0.19
C LYS A 179 8.48 5.88 -1.15
N ASN A 180 8.61 4.55 -1.15
CA ASN A 180 8.61 3.75 -2.36
C ASN A 180 7.23 3.79 -3.04
N GLY A 181 6.14 3.93 -2.27
CA GLY A 181 4.82 4.20 -2.84
C GLY A 181 4.78 5.47 -3.69
N LEU A 182 5.38 6.57 -3.20
CA LEU A 182 5.52 7.79 -3.99
C LEU A 182 6.44 7.62 -5.21
N LYS A 183 7.52 6.84 -5.10
CA LYS A 183 8.35 6.50 -6.28
C LYS A 183 7.56 5.72 -7.32
N ALA A 184 6.60 4.89 -6.92
CA ALA A 184 5.79 4.11 -7.83
C ALA A 184 4.84 4.94 -8.72
N LEU A 185 4.67 6.22 -8.40
CA LEU A 185 4.01 7.16 -9.29
C LEU A 185 4.77 7.37 -10.61
N ASN A 186 6.10 7.22 -10.61
CA ASN A 186 6.88 7.17 -11.84
C ASN A 186 6.78 5.77 -12.47
N GLN A 187 6.16 5.68 -13.65
CA GLN A 187 5.96 4.42 -14.36
C GLN A 187 7.27 3.62 -14.57
N SER A 188 8.38 4.30 -14.80
CA SER A 188 9.68 3.66 -15.02
C SER A 188 10.27 3.02 -13.75
N ASP A 189 9.94 3.56 -12.58
CA ASP A 189 10.45 3.09 -11.28
C ASP A 189 9.46 2.15 -10.57
N ALA A 190 8.20 2.12 -11.01
CA ALA A 190 7.10 1.50 -10.28
C ALA A 190 7.31 0.03 -9.90
N GLN A 191 7.88 -0.77 -10.80
CA GLN A 191 8.12 -2.18 -10.52
C GLN A 191 9.19 -2.38 -9.43
N LEU A 192 10.32 -1.67 -9.55
CA LEU A 192 11.40 -1.73 -8.56
C LEU A 192 10.93 -1.18 -7.21
N ALA A 193 10.17 -0.08 -7.22
CA ALA A 193 9.59 0.49 -6.02
C ALA A 193 8.64 -0.50 -5.32
N LEU A 194 7.77 -1.18 -6.07
CA LEU A 194 6.91 -2.22 -5.51
C LEU A 194 7.69 -3.40 -4.93
N LEU A 195 8.75 -3.86 -5.60
CA LEU A 195 9.59 -4.90 -5.03
C LEU A 195 10.18 -4.48 -3.68
N SER A 196 10.72 -3.27 -3.58
CA SER A 196 11.23 -2.75 -2.29
C SER A 196 10.14 -2.69 -1.23
N ILE A 197 8.92 -2.24 -1.57
CA ILE A 197 7.78 -2.28 -0.63
C ILE A 197 7.53 -3.71 -0.15
N LEU A 198 7.49 -4.68 -1.05
CA LEU A 198 7.19 -6.06 -0.71
C LEU A 198 8.32 -6.68 0.16
N GLU A 199 9.59 -6.35 -0.12
CA GLU A 199 10.74 -6.72 0.72
C GLU A 199 10.57 -6.15 2.15
N ASP A 200 10.30 -4.85 2.30
CA ASP A 200 10.06 -4.20 3.60
C ASP A 200 8.87 -4.83 4.36
N CYS A 201 7.86 -5.30 3.62
CA CYS A 201 6.67 -5.94 4.18
C CYS A 201 6.88 -7.39 4.61
N PHE A 202 7.53 -8.21 3.79
CA PHE A 202 7.63 -9.66 4.02
C PHE A 202 8.92 -10.08 4.73
N GLU A 203 10.03 -9.42 4.43
CA GLU A 203 11.35 -9.73 4.97
C GLU A 203 11.71 -8.76 6.10
N GLY A 204 11.18 -7.54 6.05
CA GLY A 204 11.27 -6.53 7.10
C GLY A 204 10.18 -6.62 8.17
N TYR A 205 9.97 -5.49 8.84
CA TYR A 205 9.11 -5.25 9.99
C TYR A 205 8.10 -4.12 9.72
N ALA A 206 7.94 -3.67 8.47
CA ALA A 206 7.02 -2.57 8.12
C ALA A 206 5.56 -2.87 8.51
N ILE A 207 5.16 -4.14 8.47
CA ILE A 207 3.79 -4.60 8.76
C ILE A 207 3.74 -5.55 9.97
N PHE A 208 4.83 -6.24 10.31
CA PHE A 208 4.75 -7.48 11.10
C PHE A 208 5.46 -7.51 12.48
N PRO A 209 4.82 -8.12 13.51
CA PRO A 209 5.41 -8.50 14.80
C PRO A 209 6.11 -9.89 14.81
N GLY A 210 7.19 -10.08 14.04
CA GLY A 210 8.06 -11.28 14.13
C GLY A 210 7.93 -12.35 13.02
N THR A 211 8.68 -13.44 13.14
CA THR A 211 8.99 -14.37 12.04
C THR A 211 7.96 -15.49 11.80
N SER A 212 7.16 -15.88 12.80
CA SER A 212 6.28 -17.06 12.73
C SER A 212 5.06 -16.94 11.82
N GLU A 213 4.84 -15.77 11.24
CA GLU A 213 3.60 -15.42 10.52
C GLU A 213 3.85 -14.85 9.12
N ARG A 214 5.11 -14.76 8.67
CA ARG A 214 5.47 -14.22 7.34
C ARG A 214 4.80 -15.00 6.20
N HIS A 215 4.65 -16.32 6.33
CA HIS A 215 3.91 -17.14 5.38
C HIS A 215 2.41 -16.79 5.32
N LYS A 216 1.80 -16.42 6.46
CA LYS A 216 0.40 -15.94 6.48
C LYS A 216 0.29 -14.58 5.81
N LEU A 217 1.28 -13.71 5.99
CA LEU A 217 1.36 -12.44 5.28
C LEU A 217 1.45 -12.64 3.77
N LEU A 218 2.31 -13.56 3.30
CA LEU A 218 2.37 -13.92 1.88
C LEU A 218 1.02 -14.45 1.38
N THR A 219 0.40 -15.38 2.12
CA THR A 219 -0.92 -15.94 1.76
C THR A 219 -1.98 -14.83 1.65
N TRP A 220 -2.02 -13.91 2.61
CA TRP A 220 -2.93 -12.76 2.58
C TRP A 220 -2.66 -11.88 1.36
N TRP A 221 -1.41 -11.54 1.06
CA TRP A 221 -1.12 -10.72 -0.10
C TRP A 221 -1.53 -11.40 -1.41
N LEU A 222 -1.25 -12.69 -1.57
CA LEU A 222 -1.61 -13.46 -2.76
C LEU A 222 -3.13 -13.56 -2.98
N TYR A 223 -3.92 -13.70 -1.92
CA TYR A 223 -5.35 -14.03 -2.05
C TYR A 223 -6.31 -12.90 -1.67
N GLU A 224 -5.83 -11.85 -1.02
CA GLU A 224 -6.62 -10.65 -0.73
C GLU A 224 -6.12 -9.45 -1.52
N ILE A 225 -4.82 -9.12 -1.42
CA ILE A 225 -4.27 -7.91 -2.07
C ILE A 225 -4.20 -8.06 -3.58
N VAL A 226 -3.61 -9.12 -4.12
CA VAL A 226 -3.47 -9.27 -5.58
C VAL A 226 -4.82 -9.25 -6.32
N PRO A 227 -5.87 -9.99 -5.87
CA PRO A 227 -7.20 -9.88 -6.47
C PRO A 227 -7.84 -8.50 -6.32
N ALA A 228 -7.73 -7.88 -5.13
CA ALA A 228 -8.23 -6.53 -4.89
C ALA A 228 -7.54 -5.51 -5.81
N VAL A 229 -6.25 -5.68 -6.06
CA VAL A 229 -5.49 -4.85 -6.98
C VAL A 229 -5.96 -5.02 -8.42
N TRP A 230 -6.16 -6.27 -8.86
CA TRP A 230 -6.54 -6.56 -10.24
C TRP A 230 -7.84 -5.88 -10.67
N ASP A 231 -8.84 -5.86 -9.78
CA ASP A 231 -10.16 -5.29 -10.04
C ASP A 231 -10.37 -3.91 -9.38
N PHE A 232 -9.35 -3.31 -8.79
CA PHE A 232 -9.44 -2.03 -8.06
C PHE A 232 -10.51 -2.00 -6.97
N HIS A 233 -10.56 -3.06 -6.14
CA HIS A 233 -11.40 -3.13 -4.95
C HIS A 233 -10.54 -3.01 -3.68
N LEU A 234 -11.21 -2.87 -2.54
CA LEU A 234 -10.60 -3.04 -1.22
C LEU A 234 -10.52 -4.54 -0.89
N PRO A 235 -9.46 -5.00 -0.21
CA PRO A 235 -9.40 -6.35 0.34
C PRO A 235 -10.46 -6.53 1.44
N GLN A 236 -10.75 -7.76 1.86
CA GLN A 236 -11.68 -7.99 2.97
C GLN A 236 -11.11 -7.53 4.32
N SER A 237 -9.79 -7.60 4.46
CA SER A 237 -9.08 -7.22 5.68
C SER A 237 -7.64 -6.81 5.38
N PHE A 238 -7.05 -6.06 6.31
CA PHE A 238 -5.65 -5.64 6.28
C PHE A 238 -4.88 -6.35 7.40
N MET A 239 -3.70 -6.88 7.12
CA MET A 239 -2.81 -7.42 8.16
C MET A 239 -1.86 -6.33 8.63
N THR A 240 -1.92 -5.88 9.89
CA THR A 240 -1.09 -4.75 10.38
C THR A 240 -0.26 -5.15 11.59
N ILE A 241 0.57 -4.23 12.12
CA ILE A 241 1.28 -4.44 13.40
C ILE A 241 0.32 -4.71 14.57
N ARG A 242 -0.94 -4.29 14.45
CA ARG A 242 -2.03 -4.52 15.42
C ARG A 242 -2.82 -5.80 15.14
N GLY A 243 -2.32 -6.67 14.26
CA GLY A 243 -3.01 -7.86 13.76
C GLY A 243 -3.96 -7.55 12.61
N VAL A 244 -4.92 -8.46 12.37
CA VAL A 244 -5.91 -8.35 11.29
C VAL A 244 -6.91 -7.24 11.63
N GLN A 245 -7.05 -6.26 10.73
CA GLN A 245 -7.96 -5.12 10.85
C GLN A 245 -9.01 -5.16 9.73
N THR A 246 -10.22 -4.68 10.02
CA THR A 246 -11.25 -4.52 8.99
C THR A 246 -10.95 -3.30 8.11
N VAL A 247 -11.55 -3.26 6.92
CA VAL A 247 -11.50 -2.08 6.05
C VAL A 247 -12.01 -0.84 6.79
N GLU A 248 -13.13 -0.97 7.50
CA GLU A 248 -13.73 0.15 8.23
C GLU A 248 -12.76 0.73 9.27
N THR A 249 -12.12 -0.12 10.09
CA THR A 249 -11.14 0.35 11.09
C THR A 249 -9.96 1.07 10.46
N ILE A 250 -9.44 0.57 9.32
CA ILE A 250 -8.35 1.23 8.60
C ILE A 250 -8.78 2.60 8.08
N LEU A 251 -9.96 2.71 7.47
CA LEU A 251 -10.45 3.97 6.90
C LEU A 251 -10.86 4.98 7.98
N GLU A 252 -11.44 4.53 9.09
CA GLU A 252 -11.78 5.39 10.23
C GLU A 252 -10.54 5.96 10.93
N SER A 253 -9.41 5.24 10.88
CA SER A 253 -8.12 5.76 11.37
C SER A 253 -7.52 6.85 10.48
N PHE A 254 -8.10 7.11 9.31
CA PHE A 254 -7.62 8.12 8.36
C PHE A 254 -8.31 9.46 8.64
N ILE A 255 -7.87 10.15 9.68
CA ILE A 255 -8.40 11.44 10.11
C ILE A 255 -7.45 12.54 9.62
N TRP A 256 -7.99 13.51 8.90
CA TRP A 256 -7.26 14.67 8.41
C TRP A 256 -7.17 15.75 9.48
N GLU A 257 -5.95 16.13 9.84
CA GLU A 257 -5.70 17.26 10.71
C GLU A 257 -5.48 18.55 9.89
N PRO A 258 -5.87 19.73 10.38
CA PRO A 258 -5.65 21.00 9.66
C PRO A 258 -4.19 21.24 9.25
N SER A 259 -3.23 20.76 10.06
CA SER A 259 -1.80 20.81 9.76
C SER A 259 -1.40 20.00 8.53
N ASP A 260 -2.10 18.90 8.26
CA ASP A 260 -1.82 18.05 7.11
C ASP A 260 -2.18 18.78 5.81
N THR A 261 -3.34 19.45 5.81
CA THR A 261 -3.80 20.27 4.69
C THR A 261 -2.85 21.43 4.43
N LEU A 262 -2.43 22.17 5.47
CA LEU A 262 -1.46 23.25 5.30
C LEU A 262 -0.14 22.76 4.70
N PHE A 263 0.39 21.64 5.21
CA PHE A 263 1.62 21.06 4.67
C PHE A 263 1.46 20.63 3.21
N LEU A 264 0.33 19.99 2.87
CA LEU A 264 0.03 19.61 1.48
C LEU A 264 -0.02 20.83 0.56
N LEU A 265 -0.63 21.92 1.00
CA LEU A 265 -0.69 23.16 0.23
C LEU A 265 0.71 23.76 0.03
N ASP A 266 1.53 23.80 1.08
CA ASP A 266 2.93 24.25 0.99
C ASP A 266 3.76 23.38 0.04
N LEU A 267 3.49 22.07 -0.02
CA LEU A 267 4.18 21.13 -0.91
C LEU A 267 3.78 21.32 -2.40
N LEU A 268 2.59 21.86 -2.65
CA LEU A 268 1.99 22.02 -3.98
C LEU A 268 2.22 23.42 -4.57
N HIS A 269 2.76 24.37 -3.80
CA HIS A 269 3.11 25.74 -4.19
C HIS A 269 4.62 25.91 -4.45
#